data_AF-A0A7Z9GCT1-F1
#
_entry.id   AF-A0A7Z9GCT1-F1
#
_cell.length_a   1.000
_cell.length_b   1.000
_cell.length_c   1.000
_cell.angle_alpha   90.00
_cell.angle_beta   90.00
_cell.angle_gamma   90.00
#
_symmetry.space_group_name_H-M   'P 1'
#
loop_
_entity.id
_entity.type
_entity.pdbx_description
1 polymer ?
#
loop_
_entity_poly.entity_id
_entity_poly.type
_entity_poly.pdbx_seq_one_letter_code
_entity_poly.pdbx_strand_id
1 'polypeptide(L)'
;MSRELIDISQFDRDSSFYGEIPLLLTIKNFDLASIRARYLKSQDNPSGRTGSVERREAGKGGVASLKLFNGKLEDCEVLVQLKEPRGIDCKEGLFAFSSEAKVYVVSDEKVDALEDEWFSYIHTVNFSPWDETRILVSSSGLDCIFELDLVDHSRVYEWFAWEHGFCEGIDSKTGEALQLTRKPEDAQRFEREGVAHLLIENPAGASLPTANRAAFINSVFYDENDESQILATFFHEGKVYSIDRNSGLAVERIGNLSKPHGGRNYGSKFLVTSTGSGEVVIGENQELQIFTVANLEGKPAGLGDMEWVQNTVGTGELLIAIDSNRTSFVIVDPVRNLFDMVPYDENWAVQDAVVGQLSEEKKTLIRQLV
;
A
#
# COMPACT_ATOMS: atom_id res chain seq x y z
N MET A 1 12.41 1.53 -25.40
CA MET A 1 11.26 0.93 -24.68
C MET A 1 11.48 -0.57 -24.64
N SER A 2 11.73 -1.12 -23.47
CA SER A 2 11.93 -2.56 -23.28
C SER A 2 11.21 -2.97 -22.00
N ARG A 3 10.26 -3.90 -22.15
CA ARG A 3 9.60 -4.56 -21.02
C ARG A 3 10.02 -6.02 -21.08
N GLU A 4 10.87 -6.42 -20.15
CA GLU A 4 11.35 -7.78 -20.02
C GLU A 4 10.48 -8.49 -18.99
N LEU A 5 9.76 -9.53 -19.41
CA LEU A 5 8.98 -10.38 -18.51
C LEU A 5 9.81 -11.60 -18.11
N ILE A 6 9.95 -11.81 -16.82
CA ILE A 6 10.77 -12.85 -16.18
C ILE A 6 9.84 -13.71 -15.33
N ASP A 7 9.74 -14.98 -15.67
CA ASP A 7 8.92 -15.95 -14.93
C ASP A 7 9.73 -16.55 -13.77
N ILE A 8 9.33 -16.22 -12.54
CA ILE A 8 10.03 -16.69 -11.32
C ILE A 8 9.97 -18.22 -11.23
N SER A 9 8.99 -18.90 -11.82
CA SER A 9 8.93 -20.37 -11.77
C SER A 9 10.08 -21.05 -12.53
N GLN A 10 10.84 -20.31 -13.33
CA GLN A 10 12.02 -20.81 -14.04
C GLN A 10 13.30 -20.70 -13.22
N PHE A 11 13.25 -20.06 -12.04
CA PHE A 11 14.38 -19.92 -11.14
C PHE A 11 14.57 -21.21 -10.33
N ASP A 12 15.76 -21.43 -9.77
CA ASP A 12 15.99 -22.58 -8.90
C ASP A 12 15.42 -22.28 -7.50
N ARG A 13 14.63 -23.21 -6.97
CA ARG A 13 14.12 -23.09 -5.60
C ARG A 13 15.18 -23.51 -4.58
N ASP A 14 15.65 -22.57 -3.77
CA ASP A 14 16.65 -22.81 -2.73
C ASP A 14 16.36 -21.89 -1.54
N SER A 15 16.36 -22.41 -0.32
CA SER A 15 16.12 -21.61 0.88
C SER A 15 17.41 -21.08 1.53
N SER A 16 18.57 -21.56 1.07
CA SER A 16 19.87 -21.27 1.69
C SER A 16 20.53 -19.98 1.20
N PHE A 17 19.99 -19.35 0.16
CA PHE A 17 20.61 -18.19 -0.49
C PHE A 17 20.47 -16.89 0.30
N TYR A 18 19.57 -16.85 1.29
CA TYR A 18 19.33 -15.71 2.15
C TYR A 18 19.57 -16.07 3.62
N GLY A 19 20.10 -15.09 4.37
CA GLY A 19 20.31 -15.21 5.81
C GLY A 19 19.03 -14.99 6.61
N GLU A 20 19.17 -14.53 7.85
CA GLU A 20 18.01 -14.06 8.63
C GLU A 20 17.51 -12.73 8.04
N ILE A 21 16.21 -12.66 7.73
CA ILE A 21 15.55 -11.42 7.31
C ILE A 21 14.48 -11.08 8.35
N PRO A 22 14.73 -10.11 9.24
CA PRO A 22 13.73 -9.66 10.20
C PRO A 22 12.68 -8.79 9.48
N LEU A 23 11.40 -9.10 9.69
CA LEU A 23 10.29 -8.35 9.11
C LEU A 23 9.36 -7.82 10.20
N LEU A 24 8.89 -6.59 9.96
CA LEU A 24 7.75 -6.00 10.63
C LEU A 24 6.63 -5.88 9.61
N LEU A 25 5.42 -6.26 9.99
CA LEU A 25 4.28 -6.39 9.08
C LEU A 25 3.06 -5.67 9.61
N THR A 26 2.24 -5.19 8.68
CA THR A 26 0.83 -4.89 8.94
C THR A 26 -0.04 -5.98 8.35
N ILE A 27 -1.07 -6.36 9.11
CA ILE A 27 -2.06 -7.35 8.72
C ILE A 27 -3.39 -6.62 8.74
N LYS A 28 -3.95 -6.28 7.56
CA LYS A 28 -5.20 -5.50 7.49
C LYS A 28 -6.39 -6.27 8.06
N ASN A 29 -6.32 -7.60 8.07
CA ASN A 29 -7.39 -8.44 8.56
C ASN A 29 -6.88 -9.86 8.88
N PHE A 30 -7.39 -10.46 9.96
CA PHE A 30 -7.14 -11.87 10.31
C PHE A 30 -8.19 -12.85 9.74
N ASP A 31 -8.96 -12.44 8.73
CA ASP A 31 -9.93 -13.28 8.01
C ASP A 31 -9.75 -13.09 6.49
N LEU A 32 -8.66 -13.65 5.97
CA LEU A 32 -8.35 -13.64 4.54
C LEU A 32 -9.40 -14.40 3.71
N ALA A 33 -10.01 -15.45 4.26
CA ALA A 33 -11.03 -16.23 3.58
C ALA A 33 -12.25 -15.36 3.20
N SER A 34 -12.74 -14.55 4.15
CA SER A 34 -13.81 -13.60 3.88
C SER A 34 -13.42 -12.51 2.89
N ILE A 35 -12.15 -12.07 2.87
CA ILE A 35 -11.65 -11.12 1.87
C ILE A 35 -11.71 -11.74 0.47
N ARG A 36 -11.21 -12.97 0.30
CA ARG A 36 -11.24 -13.68 -0.99
C ARG A 36 -12.66 -13.91 -1.48
N ALA A 37 -13.56 -14.34 -0.61
CA ALA A 37 -14.97 -14.53 -0.95
C ALA A 37 -15.64 -13.24 -1.46
N ARG A 38 -15.28 -12.09 -0.88
CA ARG A 38 -15.77 -10.78 -1.36
C ARG A 38 -15.14 -10.39 -2.69
N TYR A 39 -13.85 -10.62 -2.88
CA TYR A 39 -13.18 -10.32 -4.14
C TYR A 39 -13.81 -11.09 -5.31
N LEU A 40 -14.08 -12.39 -5.12
CA LEU A 40 -14.77 -13.22 -6.10
C LEU A 40 -16.16 -12.64 -6.44
N LYS A 41 -16.94 -12.22 -5.44
CA LYS A 41 -18.25 -11.59 -5.68
C LYS A 41 -18.15 -10.23 -6.38
N SER A 42 -17.06 -9.49 -6.18
CA SER A 42 -16.90 -8.16 -6.78
C SER A 42 -16.61 -8.19 -8.28
N GLN A 43 -16.26 -9.35 -8.85
CA GLN A 43 -16.09 -9.50 -10.31
C GLN A 43 -17.40 -9.34 -11.07
N ASP A 44 -18.54 -9.56 -10.40
CA ASP A 44 -19.88 -9.42 -10.98
C ASP A 44 -20.44 -7.99 -10.85
N ASN A 45 -19.62 -7.01 -10.43
CA ASN A 45 -20.07 -5.64 -10.18
C ASN A 45 -20.43 -4.92 -11.51
N PRO A 46 -21.64 -4.32 -11.63
CA PRO A 46 -22.06 -3.56 -12.81
C PRO A 46 -21.11 -2.43 -13.22
N SER A 47 -20.41 -1.80 -12.27
CA SER A 47 -19.51 -0.69 -12.58
C SER A 47 -18.18 -1.11 -13.22
N GLY A 48 -17.88 -2.42 -13.26
CA GLY A 48 -16.59 -2.95 -13.73
C GLY A 48 -15.39 -2.57 -12.84
N ARG A 49 -15.58 -1.71 -11.83
CA ARG A 49 -14.53 -1.33 -10.89
C ARG A 49 -14.35 -2.36 -9.78
N THR A 50 -13.08 -2.67 -9.53
CA THR A 50 -12.67 -3.53 -8.42
C THR A 50 -12.67 -2.76 -7.11
N GLY A 51 -13.23 -3.35 -6.06
CA GLY A 51 -13.25 -2.76 -4.73
C GLY A 51 -14.58 -2.96 -4.03
N SER A 52 -14.68 -2.49 -2.79
CA SER A 52 -15.96 -2.48 -2.07
C SER A 52 -16.92 -1.45 -2.67
N VAL A 53 -18.19 -1.84 -2.84
CA VAL A 53 -19.31 -0.99 -3.30
C VAL A 53 -20.12 -0.38 -2.14
N GLU A 54 -19.92 -0.91 -0.94
CA GLU A 54 -20.51 -0.39 0.30
C GLU A 54 -19.43 -0.20 1.37
N ARG A 55 -19.63 0.79 2.26
CA ARG A 55 -18.81 0.91 3.46
C ARG A 55 -19.09 -0.31 4.35
N ARG A 56 -18.04 -1.00 4.75
CA ARG A 56 -18.10 -2.05 5.76
C ARG A 56 -17.50 -1.59 7.07
N GLU A 57 -17.88 -2.28 8.13
CA GLU A 57 -17.16 -2.16 9.39
C GLU A 57 -15.69 -2.58 9.18
N ALA A 58 -14.79 -1.76 9.72
CA ALA A 58 -13.37 -2.01 9.70
C ALA A 58 -13.08 -3.34 10.41
N GLY A 59 -12.39 -4.24 9.71
CA GLY A 59 -12.01 -5.52 10.25
C GLY A 59 -10.91 -5.42 11.32
N LYS A 60 -10.76 -6.51 12.06
CA LYS A 60 -9.69 -6.66 13.04
C LYS A 60 -8.43 -7.13 12.36
N GLY A 61 -7.37 -6.33 12.46
CA GLY A 61 -6.03 -6.64 11.97
C GLY A 61 -4.99 -6.42 13.06
N GLY A 62 -3.71 -6.32 12.71
CA GLY A 62 -2.65 -6.11 13.67
C GLY A 62 -1.29 -5.76 13.07
N VAL A 63 -0.33 -5.50 13.96
CA VAL A 63 1.09 -5.37 13.61
C VAL A 63 1.80 -6.61 14.13
N ALA A 64 2.67 -7.19 13.31
CA ALA A 64 3.42 -8.38 13.66
C ALA A 64 4.93 -8.20 13.44
N SER A 65 5.72 -8.94 14.22
CA SER A 65 7.16 -9.11 14.02
C SER A 65 7.44 -10.57 13.75
N LEU A 66 8.32 -10.86 12.80
CA LEU A 66 8.76 -12.21 12.48
C LEU A 66 10.14 -12.20 11.83
N LYS A 67 10.69 -13.39 11.60
CA LYS A 67 11.92 -13.59 10.83
C LYS A 67 11.70 -14.63 9.74
N LEU A 68 12.30 -14.38 8.58
CA LEU A 68 12.45 -15.39 7.53
C LEU A 68 13.87 -15.94 7.62
N PHE A 69 14.00 -17.26 7.72
CA PHE A 69 15.30 -17.92 7.75
C PHE A 69 15.19 -19.33 7.17
N ASN A 70 16.01 -19.62 6.16
CA ASN A 70 16.15 -20.96 5.58
C ASN A 70 14.82 -21.68 5.32
N GLY A 71 13.92 -21.01 4.60
CA GLY A 71 12.63 -21.58 4.17
C GLY A 71 11.56 -21.61 5.26
N LYS A 72 11.81 -20.96 6.39
CA LYS A 72 10.92 -20.98 7.55
C LYS A 72 10.65 -19.60 8.08
N LEU A 73 9.52 -19.52 8.77
CA LEU A 73 9.09 -18.38 9.55
C LEU A 73 9.43 -18.67 11.01
N GLU A 74 10.22 -17.79 11.62
CA GLU A 74 10.69 -17.87 13.01
C GLU A 74 10.26 -16.61 13.79
N ASP A 75 10.29 -16.68 15.13
CA ASP A 75 9.99 -15.57 16.05
C ASP A 75 8.71 -14.78 15.72
N CYS A 76 7.66 -15.48 15.29
CA CYS A 76 6.39 -14.88 14.87
C CYS A 76 5.56 -14.39 16.06
N GLU A 77 5.30 -13.08 16.11
CA GLU A 77 4.50 -12.47 17.17
C GLU A 77 3.58 -11.38 16.61
N VAL A 78 2.28 -11.44 16.95
CA VAL A 78 1.35 -10.31 16.77
C VAL A 78 1.49 -9.39 17.99
N LEU A 79 2.02 -8.19 17.76
CA LEU A 79 2.33 -7.22 18.82
C LEU A 79 1.09 -6.46 19.31
N VAL A 80 0.18 -6.12 18.41
CA VAL A 80 -1.01 -5.33 18.71
C VAL A 80 -2.12 -5.65 17.70
N GLN A 81 -3.37 -5.55 18.14
CA GLN A 81 -4.54 -5.68 17.27
C GLN A 81 -5.23 -4.33 17.10
N LEU A 82 -5.47 -3.94 15.85
CA LEU A 82 -5.95 -2.62 15.45
C LEU A 82 -7.05 -2.73 14.40
N LYS A 83 -7.77 -1.64 14.16
CA LYS A 83 -8.71 -1.52 13.05
C LYS A 83 -7.94 -1.36 11.75
N GLU A 84 -7.92 -2.41 10.95
CA GLU A 84 -7.31 -2.48 9.62
C GLU A 84 -6.00 -1.71 9.41
N PRO A 85 -4.91 -2.09 10.10
CA PRO A 85 -3.62 -1.47 9.88
C PRO A 85 -3.06 -1.79 8.49
N ARG A 86 -2.37 -0.83 7.88
CA ARG A 86 -1.86 -0.97 6.50
C ARG A 86 -0.48 -0.37 6.30
N GLY A 87 -0.35 0.93 6.50
CA GLY A 87 0.94 1.62 6.38
C GLY A 87 1.88 1.20 7.50
N ILE A 88 3.15 0.99 7.15
CA ILE A 88 4.23 0.65 8.06
C ILE A 88 5.54 1.22 7.51
N ASP A 89 6.37 1.79 8.39
CA ASP A 89 7.73 2.20 8.04
C ASP A 89 8.67 2.15 9.24
N CYS A 90 9.98 2.09 8.97
CA CYS A 90 11.02 2.08 9.98
C CYS A 90 12.19 2.95 9.52
N LYS A 91 12.60 3.91 10.36
CA LYS A 91 13.77 4.76 10.13
C LYS A 91 14.48 4.99 11.46
N GLU A 92 15.78 4.75 11.51
CA GLU A 92 16.71 5.04 12.63
C GLU A 92 16.04 5.38 13.98
N GLY A 93 15.79 4.36 14.81
CA GLY A 93 15.23 4.56 16.15
C GLY A 93 13.73 4.87 16.20
N LEU A 94 13.07 5.07 15.05
CA LEU A 94 11.63 5.26 14.91
C LEU A 94 10.98 4.11 14.14
N PHE A 95 9.76 3.77 14.56
CA PHE A 95 8.89 2.83 13.88
C PHE A 95 7.49 3.43 13.77
N ALA A 96 6.90 3.42 12.59
CA ALA A 96 5.55 3.91 12.38
C ALA A 96 4.66 2.84 11.79
N PHE A 97 3.39 2.86 12.19
CA PHE A 97 2.34 2.09 11.55
C PHE A 97 1.01 2.82 11.66
N SER A 98 0.09 2.50 10.75
CA SER A 98 -1.25 3.09 10.76
C SER A 98 -2.30 2.10 11.26
N SER A 99 -3.36 2.61 11.83
CA SER A 99 -4.69 1.98 11.83
C SER A 99 -5.54 2.61 10.71
N GLU A 100 -6.84 2.32 10.65
CA GLU A 100 -7.74 2.90 9.64
C GLU A 100 -7.66 4.43 9.53
N ALA A 101 -7.54 5.15 10.66
CA ALA A 101 -7.63 6.62 10.70
C ALA A 101 -6.62 7.29 11.66
N LYS A 102 -5.59 6.56 12.12
CA LYS A 102 -4.53 7.10 12.98
C LYS A 102 -3.19 6.56 12.56
N VAL A 103 -2.14 7.37 12.71
CA VAL A 103 -0.74 6.91 12.61
C VAL A 103 -0.15 6.85 14.00
N TYR A 104 0.53 5.76 14.32
CA TYR A 104 1.28 5.58 15.55
C TYR A 104 2.77 5.69 15.21
N VAL A 105 3.49 6.53 15.95
CA VAL A 105 4.94 6.69 15.83
C VAL A 105 5.57 6.27 17.15
N VAL A 106 6.45 5.27 17.08
CA VAL A 106 7.06 4.60 18.23
C VAL A 106 8.54 4.97 18.27
N SER A 107 8.95 5.65 19.34
CA SER A 107 10.35 5.88 19.70
C SER A 107 10.79 4.89 20.79
N ASP A 108 12.00 5.03 21.32
CA ASP A 108 12.45 4.22 22.46
C ASP A 108 11.71 4.56 23.76
N GLU A 109 11.11 5.74 23.86
CA GLU A 109 10.52 6.25 25.10
C GLU A 109 8.99 6.24 25.10
N LYS A 110 8.35 6.39 23.94
CA LYS A 110 6.90 6.61 23.86
C LYS A 110 6.30 6.17 22.53
N VAL A 111 4.96 6.12 22.52
CA VAL A 111 4.15 6.06 21.30
C VAL A 111 3.36 7.35 21.19
N ASP A 112 3.56 8.09 20.11
CA ASP A 112 2.73 9.22 19.72
C ASP A 112 1.65 8.75 18.72
N ALA A 113 0.47 9.36 18.81
CA ALA A 113 -0.61 9.13 17.86
C ALA A 113 -0.89 10.41 17.08
N LEU A 114 -0.77 10.34 15.75
CA LEU A 114 -1.11 11.40 14.82
C LEU A 114 -2.53 11.16 14.31
N GLU A 115 -3.33 12.22 14.34
CA GLU A 115 -4.72 12.24 13.89
C GLU A 115 -4.93 13.42 12.96
N ASP A 116 -5.78 13.22 11.95
CA ASP A 116 -6.19 14.27 11.03
C ASP A 116 -7.64 13.99 10.61
N GLU A 117 -8.45 15.02 10.43
CA GLU A 117 -9.86 14.86 10.02
C GLU A 117 -10.02 14.17 8.65
N TRP A 118 -8.98 14.23 7.82
CA TRP A 118 -8.91 13.60 6.50
C TRP A 118 -8.32 12.20 6.53
N PHE A 119 -7.87 11.70 7.68
CA PHE A 119 -7.41 10.33 7.80
C PHE A 119 -8.56 9.35 7.67
N SER A 120 -8.52 8.58 6.59
CA SER A 120 -9.49 7.55 6.30
C SER A 120 -8.80 6.50 5.45
N TYR A 121 -8.85 5.24 5.90
CA TYR A 121 -8.30 4.12 5.17
C TYR A 121 -6.82 4.35 4.79
N ILE A 122 -6.00 4.78 5.77
CA ILE A 122 -4.57 5.07 5.56
C ILE A 122 -3.88 3.85 4.96
N HIS A 123 -3.13 4.01 3.87
CA HIS A 123 -2.39 2.90 3.24
C HIS A 123 -0.89 2.96 3.44
N THR A 124 -0.32 4.16 3.52
CA THR A 124 1.12 4.34 3.63
C THR A 124 1.44 5.34 4.73
N VAL A 125 2.51 5.03 5.45
CA VAL A 125 3.28 5.99 6.22
C VAL A 125 4.71 5.85 5.71
N ASN A 126 5.43 6.95 5.53
CA ASN A 126 6.82 6.91 5.09
C ASN A 126 7.60 8.05 5.75
N PHE A 127 8.65 7.72 6.49
CA PHE A 127 9.52 8.73 7.10
C PHE A 127 10.31 9.46 6.00
N SER A 128 10.47 10.76 6.14
CA SER A 128 11.28 11.53 5.19
C SER A 128 12.73 11.09 5.24
N PRO A 129 13.40 10.85 4.11
CA PRO A 129 14.83 10.62 4.09
C PRO A 129 15.63 11.92 4.36
N TRP A 130 15.00 13.08 4.21
CA TRP A 130 15.63 14.40 4.26
C TRP A 130 15.50 15.10 5.63
N ASP A 131 14.41 14.85 6.35
CA ASP A 131 14.08 15.49 7.63
C ASP A 131 13.52 14.47 8.63
N GLU A 132 14.24 14.23 9.73
CA GLU A 132 13.85 13.25 10.76
C GLU A 132 12.55 13.59 11.50
N THR A 133 12.06 14.82 11.35
CA THR A 133 10.82 15.30 11.97
C THR A 133 9.62 15.19 11.04
N ARG A 134 9.75 14.56 9.85
CA ARG A 134 8.68 14.50 8.85
C ARG A 134 8.23 13.09 8.57
N ILE A 135 6.92 12.94 8.40
CA ILE A 135 6.31 11.70 7.92
C ILE A 135 5.26 12.00 6.87
N LEU A 136 5.32 11.27 5.76
CA LEU A 136 4.36 11.30 4.67
C LEU A 136 3.30 10.23 4.91
N VAL A 137 2.03 10.57 4.68
CA VAL A 137 0.88 9.71 4.93
C VAL A 137 -0.06 9.75 3.74
N SER A 138 -0.45 8.57 3.24
CA SER A 138 -1.48 8.44 2.20
C SER A 138 -2.83 8.08 2.83
N SER A 139 -3.78 8.99 2.75
CA SER A 139 -5.17 8.74 3.14
C SER A 139 -5.99 8.32 1.92
N SER A 140 -5.91 7.03 1.62
CA SER A 140 -6.53 6.44 0.42
C SER A 140 -8.05 6.46 0.47
N GLY A 141 -8.64 6.71 1.64
CA GLY A 141 -10.08 6.86 1.85
C GLY A 141 -10.67 8.05 1.11
N LEU A 142 -9.88 9.11 0.98
CA LEU A 142 -10.28 10.42 0.45
C LEU A 142 -9.27 10.94 -0.60
N ASP A 143 -8.45 10.06 -1.17
CA ASP A 143 -7.46 10.37 -2.22
C ASP A 143 -6.55 11.57 -1.89
N CYS A 144 -6.04 11.62 -0.66
CA CYS A 144 -5.17 12.70 -0.21
C CYS A 144 -3.85 12.20 0.38
N ILE A 145 -2.86 13.10 0.32
CA ILE A 145 -1.49 12.91 0.79
C ILE A 145 -1.18 14.04 1.76
N PHE A 146 -0.60 13.72 2.90
CA PHE A 146 -0.18 14.69 3.90
C PHE A 146 1.26 14.45 4.32
N GLU A 147 2.01 15.53 4.54
CA GLU A 147 3.22 15.50 5.35
C GLU A 147 2.92 16.13 6.70
N LEU A 148 3.26 15.42 7.76
CA LEU A 148 3.09 15.88 9.13
C LEU A 148 4.44 16.12 9.80
N ASP A 149 4.47 17.14 10.66
CA ASP A 149 5.55 17.38 11.63
C ASP A 149 5.41 16.43 12.82
N LEU A 150 6.45 15.70 13.19
CA LEU A 150 6.45 14.77 14.32
C LEU A 150 6.60 15.47 15.68
N VAL A 151 6.96 16.75 15.71
CA VAL A 151 7.16 17.52 16.94
C VAL A 151 5.85 18.18 17.39
N ASP A 152 5.16 18.87 16.48
CA ASP A 152 3.93 19.60 16.81
C ASP A 152 2.65 19.02 16.17
N HIS A 153 2.80 17.93 15.40
CA HIS A 153 1.72 17.22 14.71
C HIS A 153 1.00 18.08 13.66
N SER A 154 1.58 19.21 13.26
CA SER A 154 1.00 20.06 12.24
C SER A 154 1.18 19.49 10.84
N ARG A 155 0.22 19.81 9.97
CA ARG A 155 0.29 19.52 8.54
C ARG A 155 1.18 20.55 7.87
N VAL A 156 2.27 20.10 7.25
CA VAL A 156 3.20 20.97 6.51
C VAL A 156 3.06 20.87 5.00
N TYR A 157 2.44 19.81 4.52
CA TYR A 157 2.08 19.65 3.11
C TYR A 157 0.74 18.92 2.98
N GLU A 158 -0.03 19.31 1.96
CA GLU A 158 -1.19 18.56 1.49
C GLU A 158 -1.24 18.47 -0.02
N TRP A 159 -1.80 17.37 -0.49
CA TRP A 159 -2.15 17.18 -1.89
C TRP A 159 -3.43 16.36 -1.98
N PHE A 160 -4.39 16.85 -2.76
CA PHE A 160 -5.68 16.20 -2.98
C PHE A 160 -5.83 15.84 -4.45
N ALA A 161 -6.03 14.55 -4.76
CA ALA A 161 -6.11 14.10 -6.14
C ALA A 161 -7.19 14.86 -6.94
N TRP A 162 -8.30 15.18 -6.27
CA TRP A 162 -9.44 15.89 -6.85
C TRP A 162 -9.11 17.31 -7.32
N GLU A 163 -8.09 17.94 -6.74
CA GLU A 163 -7.66 19.29 -7.13
C GLU A 163 -6.63 19.28 -8.26
N HIS A 164 -6.11 18.10 -8.59
CA HIS A 164 -5.01 17.91 -9.52
C HIS A 164 -5.41 17.04 -10.71
N GLY A 165 -6.69 17.07 -11.08
CA GLY A 165 -7.21 16.43 -12.30
C GLY A 165 -7.70 14.99 -12.10
N PHE A 166 -7.66 14.46 -10.89
CA PHE A 166 -8.13 13.12 -10.55
C PHE A 166 -9.41 13.18 -9.71
N CYS A 167 -10.42 13.92 -10.19
CA CYS A 167 -11.70 14.12 -9.49
C CYS A 167 -12.83 13.19 -9.95
N GLU A 168 -12.67 12.47 -11.07
CA GLU A 168 -13.72 11.59 -11.59
C GLU A 168 -13.73 10.23 -10.86
N GLY A 169 -14.76 10.01 -10.04
CA GLY A 169 -15.12 8.72 -9.47
C GLY A 169 -16.25 8.04 -10.24
N ILE A 170 -16.70 6.88 -9.75
CA ILE A 170 -17.84 6.14 -10.30
C ILE A 170 -18.82 5.81 -9.17
N ASP A 171 -20.10 6.14 -9.30
CA ASP A 171 -21.08 5.65 -8.34
C ASP A 171 -21.25 4.14 -8.56
N SER A 172 -20.74 3.32 -7.65
CA SER A 172 -20.85 1.87 -7.76
C SER A 172 -22.28 1.33 -7.75
N LYS A 173 -23.29 2.13 -7.36
CA LYS A 173 -24.69 1.74 -7.40
C LYS A 173 -25.32 1.91 -8.78
N THR A 174 -24.94 2.95 -9.51
CA THR A 174 -25.52 3.28 -10.83
C THR A 174 -24.58 2.95 -11.99
N GLY A 175 -23.27 2.86 -11.73
CA GLY A 175 -22.21 2.78 -12.72
C GLY A 175 -21.88 4.12 -13.40
N GLU A 176 -22.51 5.22 -12.99
CA GLU A 176 -22.33 6.53 -13.61
C GLU A 176 -21.11 7.27 -13.02
N ALA A 177 -20.47 8.10 -13.85
CA ALA A 177 -19.37 8.94 -13.41
C ALA A 177 -19.87 10.06 -12.48
N LEU A 178 -19.05 10.43 -11.48
CA LEU A 178 -19.32 11.57 -10.61
C LEU A 178 -18.04 12.33 -10.28
N GLN A 179 -18.15 13.64 -10.08
CA GLN A 179 -17.03 14.50 -9.68
C GLN A 179 -16.92 14.58 -8.15
N LEU A 180 -15.77 14.21 -7.61
CA LEU A 180 -15.43 14.36 -6.19
C LEU A 180 -14.82 15.73 -5.96
N THR A 181 -15.26 16.42 -4.90
CA THR A 181 -14.64 17.68 -4.48
C THR A 181 -14.79 17.91 -2.98
N ARG A 182 -13.89 18.71 -2.40
CA ARG A 182 -14.03 19.30 -1.06
C ARG A 182 -14.33 20.80 -1.09
N LYS A 183 -14.40 21.40 -2.28
CA LYS A 183 -14.57 22.83 -2.51
C LYS A 183 -16.04 23.15 -2.79
N PRO A 184 -16.75 23.86 -1.90
CA PRO A 184 -18.16 24.22 -2.11
C PRO A 184 -18.40 24.98 -3.43
N GLU A 185 -17.43 25.78 -3.88
CA GLU A 185 -17.47 26.51 -5.15
C GLU A 185 -17.48 25.58 -6.38
N ASP A 186 -16.73 24.48 -6.34
CA ASP A 186 -16.73 23.48 -7.40
C ASP A 186 -18.04 22.71 -7.42
N ALA A 187 -18.57 22.34 -6.24
CA ALA A 187 -19.88 21.69 -6.13
C ALA A 187 -21.00 22.57 -6.70
N GLN A 188 -21.02 23.87 -6.36
CA GLN A 188 -21.97 24.81 -6.94
C GLN A 188 -21.81 24.97 -8.45
N ARG A 189 -20.58 24.87 -8.99
CA ARG A 189 -20.35 24.87 -10.44
C ARG A 189 -20.95 23.60 -11.06
N PHE A 190 -20.65 22.43 -10.53
CA PHE A 190 -21.15 21.15 -11.03
C PHE A 190 -22.69 21.09 -11.00
N GLU A 191 -23.32 21.58 -9.93
CA GLU A 191 -24.78 21.71 -9.82
C GLU A 191 -25.35 22.56 -10.97
N ARG A 192 -24.75 23.73 -11.26
CA ARG A 192 -25.20 24.61 -12.37
C ARG A 192 -25.01 23.97 -13.75
N GLU A 193 -24.00 23.12 -13.90
CA GLU A 193 -23.67 22.43 -15.16
C GLU A 193 -24.44 21.12 -15.34
N GLY A 194 -25.19 20.67 -14.32
CA GLY A 194 -25.89 19.38 -14.33
C GLY A 194 -24.95 18.18 -14.26
N VAL A 195 -23.75 18.36 -13.69
CA VAL A 195 -22.75 17.31 -13.52
C VAL A 195 -22.97 16.62 -12.18
N ALA A 196 -23.10 15.29 -12.21
CA ALA A 196 -23.17 14.48 -10.99
C ALA A 196 -21.89 14.69 -10.17
N HIS A 197 -22.05 15.01 -8.89
CA HIS A 197 -20.92 15.32 -8.03
C HIS A 197 -21.21 14.95 -6.57
N LEU A 198 -20.14 14.89 -5.78
CA LEU A 198 -20.19 14.66 -4.35
C LEU A 198 -19.23 15.62 -3.64
N LEU A 199 -19.81 16.51 -2.84
CA LEU A 199 -19.07 17.40 -1.96
C LEU A 199 -18.78 16.70 -0.62
N ILE A 200 -17.52 16.66 -0.22
CA ILE A 200 -17.09 16.15 1.09
C ILE A 200 -16.85 17.32 2.04
N GLU A 201 -17.88 17.69 2.82
CA GLU A 201 -17.80 18.78 3.81
C GLU A 201 -17.31 18.32 5.19
N ASN A 202 -17.57 17.05 5.55
CA ASN A 202 -17.18 16.46 6.83
C ASN A 202 -16.37 15.17 6.59
N PRO A 203 -15.04 15.27 6.43
CA PRO A 203 -14.21 14.13 6.04
C PRO A 203 -14.19 13.01 7.08
N ALA A 204 -14.22 13.33 8.38
CA ALA A 204 -14.21 12.35 9.46
C ALA A 204 -15.47 11.46 9.47
N GLY A 205 -16.61 12.00 9.01
CA GLY A 205 -17.85 11.25 8.84
C GLY A 205 -18.03 10.67 7.43
N ALA A 206 -17.28 11.16 6.46
CA ALA A 206 -17.42 10.77 5.07
C ALA A 206 -17.04 9.31 4.85
N SER A 207 -17.75 8.66 3.95
CA SER A 207 -17.35 7.34 3.46
C SER A 207 -17.48 7.27 1.96
N LEU A 208 -16.33 7.10 1.32
CA LEU A 208 -16.24 6.76 -0.09
C LEU A 208 -15.87 5.28 -0.18
N PRO A 209 -16.80 4.41 -0.62
CA PRO A 209 -16.47 3.04 -0.98
C PRO A 209 -15.32 3.02 -1.98
N THR A 210 -14.48 1.98 -1.93
CA THR A 210 -13.28 1.91 -2.78
C THR A 210 -13.59 2.09 -4.27
N ALA A 211 -14.69 1.50 -4.74
CA ALA A 211 -15.11 1.59 -6.14
C ALA A 211 -15.49 3.03 -6.56
N ASN A 212 -15.87 3.89 -5.60
CA ASN A 212 -16.30 5.26 -5.85
C ASN A 212 -15.17 6.28 -5.88
N ARG A 213 -13.97 5.91 -5.44
CA ARG A 213 -12.81 6.80 -5.36
C ARG A 213 -12.24 7.08 -6.74
N ALA A 214 -11.64 8.23 -6.94
CA ALA A 214 -11.09 8.58 -8.24
C ALA A 214 -9.75 7.88 -8.47
N ALA A 215 -8.76 8.21 -7.65
CA ALA A 215 -7.39 7.68 -7.77
C ALA A 215 -7.20 6.37 -7.00
N PHE A 216 -7.68 6.35 -5.75
CA PHE A 216 -7.39 5.34 -4.73
C PHE A 216 -5.87 5.12 -4.58
N ILE A 217 -5.22 6.10 -3.95
CA ILE A 217 -3.75 6.17 -3.80
C ILE A 217 -3.28 5.12 -2.79
N ASN A 218 -2.60 4.06 -3.24
CA ASN A 218 -2.23 2.95 -2.35
C ASN A 218 -0.85 3.07 -1.73
N SER A 219 0.12 3.62 -2.46
CA SER A 219 1.44 3.91 -1.93
C SER A 219 1.81 5.36 -2.15
N VAL A 220 2.51 5.95 -1.18
CA VAL A 220 3.18 7.25 -1.34
C VAL A 220 4.53 7.22 -0.62
N PHE A 221 5.60 7.53 -1.35
CA PHE A 221 6.96 7.58 -0.81
C PHE A 221 7.63 8.89 -1.23
N TYR A 222 8.53 9.42 -0.40
CA TYR A 222 9.46 10.44 -0.89
C TYR A 222 10.31 9.88 -2.03
N ASP A 223 10.65 10.70 -3.02
CA ASP A 223 11.76 10.35 -3.90
C ASP A 223 13.07 10.56 -3.12
N GLU A 224 13.88 9.49 -3.03
CA GLU A 224 15.17 9.52 -2.32
C GLU A 224 16.25 10.28 -3.10
N ASN A 225 16.02 10.59 -4.37
CA ASN A 225 16.95 11.30 -5.23
C ASN A 225 16.53 12.76 -5.48
N ASP A 226 15.29 13.14 -5.15
CA ASP A 226 14.76 14.49 -5.37
C ASP A 226 13.72 14.88 -4.29
N GLU A 227 14.12 15.72 -3.33
CA GLU A 227 13.26 16.22 -2.25
C GLU A 227 12.00 16.95 -2.76
N SER A 228 12.00 17.44 -4.00
CA SER A 228 10.84 18.10 -4.60
C SER A 228 9.76 17.13 -5.07
N GLN A 229 10.05 15.82 -5.11
CA GLN A 229 9.17 14.80 -5.67
C GLN A 229 8.68 13.80 -4.62
N ILE A 230 7.45 13.33 -4.84
CA ILE A 230 6.92 12.14 -4.18
C ILE A 230 6.45 11.14 -5.25
N LEU A 231 6.60 9.85 -4.97
CA LEU A 231 6.14 8.76 -5.80
C LEU A 231 4.81 8.26 -5.26
N ALA A 232 3.82 8.04 -6.12
CA ALA A 232 2.50 7.56 -5.70
C ALA A 232 1.92 6.52 -6.67
N THR A 233 1.30 5.46 -6.14
CA THR A 233 0.56 4.47 -6.96
C THR A 233 -0.93 4.74 -6.97
N PHE A 234 -1.52 4.78 -8.16
CA PHE A 234 -2.93 5.07 -8.37
C PHE A 234 -3.61 3.77 -8.80
N PHE A 235 -4.35 3.16 -7.87
CA PHE A 235 -4.87 1.80 -8.02
C PHE A 235 -5.81 1.66 -9.21
N HIS A 236 -6.76 2.60 -9.36
CA HIS A 236 -7.76 2.51 -10.42
C HIS A 236 -7.21 2.90 -11.80
N GLU A 237 -6.16 3.72 -11.84
CA GLU A 237 -5.50 4.08 -13.09
C GLU A 237 -4.49 3.03 -13.56
N GLY A 238 -3.99 2.19 -12.66
CA GLY A 238 -2.96 1.22 -13.03
C GLY A 238 -1.61 1.89 -13.30
N LYS A 239 -1.25 2.90 -12.51
CA LYS A 239 -0.09 3.76 -12.76
C LYS A 239 0.67 4.14 -11.50
N VAL A 240 1.92 4.57 -11.72
CA VAL A 240 2.78 5.25 -10.78
C VAL A 240 3.01 6.67 -11.28
N TYR A 241 2.85 7.63 -10.39
CA TYR A 241 3.09 9.05 -10.64
C TYR A 241 4.26 9.57 -9.79
N SER A 242 5.00 10.51 -10.36
CA SER A 242 5.87 11.43 -9.64
C SER A 242 5.09 12.74 -9.49
N ILE A 243 4.91 13.21 -8.27
CA ILE A 243 4.18 14.44 -7.98
C ILE A 243 5.20 15.48 -7.52
N ASP A 244 5.25 16.59 -8.24
CA ASP A 244 6.04 17.75 -7.83
C ASP A 244 5.35 18.44 -6.65
N ARG A 245 6.04 18.51 -5.50
CA ARG A 245 5.48 19.05 -4.26
C ARG A 245 5.16 20.55 -4.35
N ASN A 246 5.86 21.29 -5.21
CA ASN A 246 5.68 22.74 -5.32
C ASN A 246 4.46 23.12 -6.17
N SER A 247 4.28 22.44 -7.30
CA SER A 247 3.21 22.71 -8.27
C SER A 247 2.01 21.79 -8.13
N GLY A 248 2.18 20.65 -7.46
CA GLY A 248 1.20 19.57 -7.38
C GLY A 248 1.02 18.81 -8.69
N LEU A 249 1.86 19.04 -9.70
CA LEU A 249 1.76 18.37 -11.00
C LEU A 249 2.17 16.90 -10.87
N ALA A 250 1.27 15.99 -11.26
CA ALA A 250 1.53 14.57 -11.33
C ALA A 250 1.97 14.16 -12.74
N VAL A 251 3.15 13.55 -12.87
CA VAL A 251 3.71 13.02 -14.11
C VAL A 251 3.76 11.50 -14.04
N GLU A 252 3.16 10.83 -15.02
CA GLU A 252 3.20 9.37 -15.12
C GLU A 252 4.64 8.89 -15.29
N ARG A 253 5.06 7.95 -14.44
CA ARG A 253 6.38 7.29 -14.50
C ARG A 253 6.26 5.86 -14.98
N ILE A 254 5.27 5.10 -14.52
CA ILE A 254 5.08 3.72 -14.94
C ILE A 254 3.59 3.50 -15.16
N GLY A 255 3.22 2.96 -16.32
CA GLY A 255 1.85 2.62 -16.68
C GLY A 255 1.68 1.15 -17.06
N ASN A 256 0.43 0.80 -17.39
CA ASN A 256 -0.02 -0.56 -17.68
C ASN A 256 0.22 -1.53 -16.51
N LEU A 257 -0.12 -1.10 -15.31
CA LEU A 257 -0.12 -1.92 -14.10
C LEU A 257 -1.56 -2.37 -13.80
N SER A 258 -1.69 -3.54 -13.20
CA SER A 258 -2.96 -4.04 -12.71
C SER A 258 -3.05 -3.77 -11.21
N LYS A 259 -3.85 -2.77 -10.82
CA LYS A 259 -4.23 -2.52 -9.42
C LYS A 259 -3.01 -2.31 -8.48
N PRO A 260 -2.06 -1.40 -8.80
CA PRO A 260 -0.82 -1.31 -8.06
C PRO A 260 -1.06 -0.94 -6.59
N HIS A 261 -0.34 -1.60 -5.68
CA HIS A 261 -0.39 -1.31 -4.24
C HIS A 261 0.92 -0.79 -3.67
N GLY A 262 2.05 -1.24 -4.22
CA GLY A 262 3.39 -0.86 -3.78
C GLY A 262 4.09 -0.05 -4.85
N GLY A 263 4.81 0.99 -4.45
CA GLY A 263 5.64 1.81 -5.32
C GLY A 263 6.57 2.64 -4.47
N ARG A 264 7.87 2.33 -4.54
CA ARG A 264 8.92 2.91 -3.69
C ARG A 264 10.24 3.02 -4.47
N ASN A 265 11.23 3.72 -3.90
CA ASN A 265 12.58 3.79 -4.48
C ASN A 265 13.27 2.42 -4.46
N TYR A 266 14.15 2.20 -5.43
CA TYR A 266 15.04 1.04 -5.53
C TYR A 266 16.35 1.46 -6.17
N GLY A 267 17.23 2.07 -5.36
CA GLY A 267 18.41 2.77 -5.86
C GLY A 267 18.01 3.94 -6.75
N SER A 268 18.50 3.96 -8.00
CA SER A 268 18.11 4.96 -9.00
C SER A 268 16.87 4.57 -9.83
N LYS A 269 16.19 3.49 -9.47
CA LYS A 269 14.99 2.98 -10.14
C LYS A 269 13.81 2.96 -9.16
N PHE A 270 12.64 2.53 -9.63
CA PHE A 270 11.49 2.24 -8.79
C PHE A 270 11.26 0.74 -8.65
N LEU A 271 10.75 0.33 -7.50
CA LEU A 271 10.21 -1.00 -7.21
C LEU A 271 8.70 -0.86 -7.01
N VAL A 272 7.93 -1.52 -7.88
CA VAL A 272 6.48 -1.37 -7.97
C VAL A 272 5.81 -2.73 -7.98
N THR A 273 4.70 -2.87 -7.25
CA THR A 273 3.92 -4.09 -7.20
C THR A 273 2.64 -3.91 -8.02
N SER A 274 2.55 -4.60 -9.15
CA SER A 274 1.33 -4.71 -9.95
C SER A 274 0.51 -5.90 -9.43
N THR A 275 -0.31 -5.62 -8.42
CA THR A 275 -0.95 -6.64 -7.60
C THR A 275 -1.86 -7.60 -8.36
N GLY A 276 -2.74 -7.06 -9.21
CA GLY A 276 -3.75 -7.86 -9.89
C GLY A 276 -3.18 -8.76 -10.99
N SER A 277 -1.96 -8.50 -11.45
CA SER A 277 -1.23 -9.36 -12.39
C SER A 277 -0.19 -10.25 -11.71
N GLY A 278 0.04 -10.08 -10.40
CA GLY A 278 1.05 -10.84 -9.68
C GLY A 278 2.47 -10.53 -10.14
N GLU A 279 2.75 -9.26 -10.38
CA GLU A 279 4.02 -8.82 -10.94
C GLU A 279 4.76 -7.85 -10.01
N VAL A 280 6.08 -8.03 -9.93
CA VAL A 280 7.03 -7.09 -9.35
C VAL A 280 7.75 -6.39 -10.50
N VAL A 281 7.65 -5.07 -10.55
CA VAL A 281 8.23 -4.24 -11.62
C VAL A 281 9.40 -3.45 -11.06
N ILE A 282 10.56 -3.58 -11.70
CA ILE A 282 11.76 -2.78 -11.40
C ILE A 282 12.12 -1.96 -12.63
N GLY A 283 12.26 -0.66 -12.45
CA GLY A 283 12.68 0.22 -13.54
C GLY A 283 12.20 1.65 -13.39
N GLU A 284 12.37 2.41 -14.45
CA GLU A 284 11.87 3.77 -14.58
C GLU A 284 11.29 3.93 -15.99
N ASN A 285 10.20 4.68 -16.12
CA ASN A 285 9.60 4.98 -17.43
C ASN A 285 9.22 3.68 -18.18
N GLN A 286 9.83 3.45 -19.35
CA GLN A 286 9.51 2.31 -20.22
C GLN A 286 10.65 1.29 -20.34
N GLU A 287 11.62 1.34 -19.43
CA GLU A 287 12.70 0.36 -19.29
C GLU A 287 12.46 -0.45 -18.02
N LEU A 288 11.72 -1.54 -18.16
CA LEU A 288 11.14 -2.28 -17.05
C LEU A 288 11.56 -3.75 -17.10
N GLN A 289 11.96 -4.27 -15.94
CA GLN A 289 12.06 -5.69 -15.66
C GLN A 289 10.84 -6.09 -14.82
N ILE A 290 10.13 -7.13 -15.24
CA ILE A 290 8.85 -7.53 -14.67
C ILE A 290 8.98 -8.99 -14.24
N PHE A 291 9.02 -9.24 -12.93
CA PHE A 291 9.06 -10.57 -12.36
C PHE A 291 7.64 -11.02 -12.06
N THR A 292 7.19 -12.13 -12.62
CA THR A 292 5.82 -12.64 -12.43
C THR A 292 5.79 -13.90 -11.58
N VAL A 293 4.78 -14.00 -10.71
CA VAL A 293 4.47 -15.21 -9.93
C VAL A 293 3.40 -16.10 -10.58
N ALA A 294 2.93 -15.76 -11.79
CA ALA A 294 1.77 -16.39 -12.42
C ALA A 294 1.86 -17.93 -12.49
N ASN A 295 3.07 -18.46 -12.74
CA ASN A 295 3.31 -19.89 -12.91
C ASN A 295 3.78 -20.59 -11.62
N LEU A 296 3.84 -19.89 -10.48
CA LEU A 296 4.14 -20.54 -9.20
C LEU A 296 2.97 -21.39 -8.71
N GLU A 297 3.25 -22.57 -8.16
CA GLU A 297 2.26 -23.46 -7.57
C GLU A 297 1.75 -22.94 -6.19
N GLY A 298 0.79 -23.64 -5.60
CA GLY A 298 0.32 -23.36 -4.22
C GLY A 298 -0.89 -22.43 -4.09
N LYS A 299 -1.43 -21.95 -5.22
CA LYS A 299 -2.66 -21.17 -5.21
C LYS A 299 -3.89 -22.06 -4.95
N PRO A 300 -4.85 -21.64 -4.10
CA PRO A 300 -6.12 -22.34 -3.93
C PRO A 300 -6.87 -22.50 -5.26
N ALA A 301 -7.36 -23.72 -5.54
CA ALA A 301 -7.99 -24.07 -6.81
C ALA A 301 -9.17 -23.15 -7.20
N GLY A 302 -9.95 -22.66 -6.21
CA GLY A 302 -11.07 -21.76 -6.45
C GLY A 302 -10.69 -20.35 -6.94
N LEU A 303 -9.40 -20.00 -6.93
CA LEU A 303 -8.92 -18.70 -7.40
C LEU A 303 -8.47 -18.71 -8.87
N GLY A 304 -8.29 -19.89 -9.49
CA GLY A 304 -7.88 -20.01 -10.90
C GLY A 304 -6.65 -19.16 -11.23
N ASP A 305 -6.74 -18.37 -12.30
CA ASP A 305 -5.64 -17.51 -12.78
C ASP A 305 -5.52 -16.19 -12.00
N MET A 306 -6.34 -15.97 -10.96
CA MET A 306 -6.30 -14.71 -10.21
C MET A 306 -5.01 -14.60 -9.41
N GLU A 307 -4.25 -13.55 -9.70
CA GLU A 307 -3.07 -13.17 -8.92
C GLU A 307 -3.38 -12.05 -7.93
N TRP A 308 -2.63 -12.05 -6.83
CA TRP A 308 -2.72 -11.00 -5.81
C TRP A 308 -1.43 -10.89 -4.99
N VAL A 309 -0.41 -10.26 -5.58
CA VAL A 309 0.80 -9.86 -4.85
C VAL A 309 0.52 -8.52 -4.17
N GLN A 310 0.37 -8.53 -2.86
CA GLN A 310 -0.16 -7.40 -2.11
C GLN A 310 0.82 -6.23 -2.01
N ASN A 311 2.11 -6.49 -1.80
CA ASN A 311 3.18 -5.50 -1.85
C ASN A 311 4.53 -6.22 -2.04
N THR A 312 5.59 -5.47 -2.27
CA THR A 312 6.96 -5.98 -2.41
C THR A 312 7.93 -5.06 -1.72
N VAL A 313 8.88 -5.65 -0.98
CA VAL A 313 9.94 -4.94 -0.27
C VAL A 313 11.29 -5.40 -0.81
N GLY A 314 12.21 -4.47 -0.99
CA GLY A 314 13.60 -4.78 -1.32
C GLY A 314 14.48 -4.88 -0.08
N THR A 315 15.45 -5.79 -0.08
CA THR A 315 16.53 -5.81 0.92
C THR A 315 17.85 -6.21 0.27
N GLY A 316 18.73 -5.23 0.08
CA GLY A 316 19.87 -5.39 -0.82
C GLY A 316 19.39 -5.78 -2.23
N GLU A 317 19.89 -6.91 -2.74
CA GLU A 317 19.51 -7.46 -4.05
C GLU A 317 18.26 -8.33 -4.01
N LEU A 318 17.72 -8.64 -2.82
CA LEU A 318 16.57 -9.51 -2.68
C LEU A 318 15.25 -8.75 -2.83
N LEU A 319 14.28 -9.42 -3.41
CA LEU A 319 12.88 -8.99 -3.48
C LEU A 319 12.03 -9.91 -2.60
N ILE A 320 11.15 -9.34 -1.78
CA ILE A 320 10.24 -10.09 -0.94
C ILE A 320 8.82 -9.68 -1.31
N ALA A 321 8.14 -10.51 -2.08
CA ALA A 321 6.77 -10.31 -2.50
C ALA A 321 5.80 -10.98 -1.52
N ILE A 322 4.78 -10.24 -1.09
CA ILE A 322 3.71 -10.75 -0.24
C ILE A 322 2.63 -11.33 -1.16
N ASP A 323 2.70 -12.62 -1.47
CA ASP A 323 1.68 -13.29 -2.27
C ASP A 323 0.49 -13.68 -1.38
N SER A 324 -0.58 -12.89 -1.42
CA SER A 324 -1.77 -13.13 -0.62
C SER A 324 -2.59 -14.33 -1.08
N ASN A 325 -2.53 -14.69 -2.36
CA ASN A 325 -3.30 -15.84 -2.84
C ASN A 325 -2.62 -17.16 -2.50
N ARG A 326 -1.28 -17.18 -2.43
CA ARG A 326 -0.49 -18.35 -1.98
C ARG A 326 -0.13 -18.33 -0.49
N THR A 327 -0.56 -17.31 0.26
CA THR A 327 -0.27 -17.11 1.70
C THR A 327 1.20 -17.33 2.01
N SER A 328 2.07 -16.75 1.19
CA SER A 328 3.51 -16.96 1.24
C SER A 328 4.28 -15.67 0.97
N PHE A 329 5.44 -15.52 1.60
CA PHE A 329 6.47 -14.61 1.14
C PHE A 329 7.23 -15.30 0.01
N VAL A 330 7.23 -14.70 -1.19
CA VAL A 330 8.05 -15.13 -2.31
C VAL A 330 9.33 -14.31 -2.27
N ILE A 331 10.44 -14.96 -1.95
CA ILE A 331 11.75 -14.32 -1.84
C ILE A 331 12.49 -14.61 -3.13
N VAL A 332 12.99 -13.59 -3.80
CA VAL A 332 13.63 -13.70 -5.11
C VAL A 332 15.01 -13.07 -5.05
N ASP A 333 16.00 -13.78 -5.57
CA ASP A 333 17.30 -13.25 -5.93
C ASP A 333 17.39 -13.14 -7.46
N PRO A 334 17.17 -11.95 -8.04
CA PRO A 334 17.20 -11.76 -9.48
C PRO A 334 18.58 -11.97 -10.10
N VAL A 335 19.66 -11.84 -9.33
CA VAL A 335 21.04 -11.94 -9.84
C VAL A 335 21.45 -13.40 -9.99
N ARG A 336 21.09 -14.23 -9.00
CA ARG A 336 21.41 -15.66 -8.97
C ARG A 336 20.32 -16.54 -9.60
N ASN A 337 19.18 -15.95 -10.00
CA ASN A 337 17.99 -16.67 -10.46
C ASN A 337 17.54 -17.74 -9.44
N LEU A 338 17.47 -17.33 -8.17
CA LEU A 338 17.00 -18.18 -7.08
C LEU A 338 15.69 -17.64 -6.53
N PHE A 339 14.84 -18.53 -6.04
CA PHE A 339 13.67 -18.12 -5.28
C PHE A 339 13.36 -19.08 -4.14
N ASP A 340 12.56 -18.61 -3.18
CA ASP A 340 11.91 -19.48 -2.20
C ASP A 340 10.51 -18.96 -1.87
N MET A 341 9.72 -19.82 -1.25
CA MET A 341 8.38 -19.51 -0.74
C MET A 341 8.28 -19.92 0.71
N VAL A 342 8.12 -18.93 1.59
CA VAL A 342 7.93 -19.14 3.03
C VAL A 342 6.47 -18.89 3.38
N PRO A 343 5.71 -19.92 3.79
CA PRO A 343 4.31 -19.76 4.14
C PRO A 343 4.13 -18.93 5.41
N TYR A 344 3.05 -18.16 5.48
CA TYR A 344 2.55 -17.51 6.70
C TYR A 344 1.12 -17.98 7.01
N ASP A 345 0.58 -17.55 8.15
CA ASP A 345 -0.77 -17.95 8.60
C ASP A 345 -1.82 -17.68 7.51
N GLU A 346 -2.58 -18.71 7.15
CA GLU A 346 -3.53 -18.68 6.03
C GLU A 346 -4.69 -17.69 6.23
N ASN A 347 -4.90 -17.22 7.46
CA ASN A 347 -5.92 -16.24 7.79
C ASN A 347 -5.41 -14.80 7.70
N TRP A 348 -4.10 -14.59 7.57
CA TRP A 348 -3.51 -13.25 7.56
C TRP A 348 -3.65 -12.62 6.17
N ALA A 349 -4.41 -11.54 6.10
CA ALA A 349 -4.30 -10.59 5.00
C ALA A 349 -3.17 -9.60 5.29
N VAL A 350 -1.93 -10.06 5.14
CA VAL A 350 -0.73 -9.20 5.24
C VAL A 350 -0.86 -8.09 4.20
N GLN A 351 -0.68 -6.83 4.59
CA GLN A 351 -0.84 -5.66 3.73
C GLN A 351 0.50 -5.09 3.27
N ASP A 352 1.43 -4.88 4.19
CA ASP A 352 2.73 -4.30 3.90
C ASP A 352 3.78 -4.84 4.88
N ALA A 353 5.05 -4.61 4.54
CA ALA A 353 6.19 -5.06 5.30
C ALA A 353 7.33 -4.02 5.23
N VAL A 354 8.16 -4.02 6.25
CA VAL A 354 9.50 -3.43 6.21
C VAL A 354 10.51 -4.39 6.80
N VAL A 355 11.74 -4.35 6.28
CA VAL A 355 12.86 -5.09 6.85
C VAL A 355 13.36 -4.32 8.06
N GLY A 356 13.29 -4.93 9.24
CA GLY A 356 13.63 -4.27 10.48
C GLY A 356 13.33 -5.13 11.70
N GLN A 357 13.96 -4.77 12.81
CA GLN A 357 13.77 -5.43 14.10
C GLN A 357 13.49 -4.38 15.17
N LEU A 358 12.55 -4.68 16.05
CA LEU A 358 12.24 -3.85 17.21
C LEU A 358 12.97 -4.37 18.45
N SER A 359 13.38 -3.42 19.31
CA SER A 359 13.79 -3.74 20.68
C SER A 359 12.60 -4.23 21.50
N GLU A 360 12.86 -4.95 22.59
CA GLU A 360 11.79 -5.43 23.47
C GLU A 360 11.06 -4.27 24.17
N GLU A 361 11.73 -3.15 24.41
CA GLU A 361 11.14 -1.92 24.91
C GLU A 361 10.07 -1.39 23.95
N LYS A 362 10.40 -1.27 22.65
CA LYS A 362 9.44 -0.85 21.61
C LYS A 362 8.28 -1.81 21.46
N LYS A 363 8.55 -3.13 21.45
CA LYS A 363 7.47 -4.14 21.41
C LYS A 363 6.54 -4.01 22.62
N THR A 364 7.09 -3.75 23.80
CA THR A 364 6.32 -3.53 25.03
C THR A 364 5.41 -2.30 24.92
N LEU A 365 5.93 -1.19 24.41
CA LEU A 365 5.15 0.03 24.15
C LEU A 365 3.98 -0.24 23.18
N ILE A 366 4.23 -0.99 22.10
CA ILE A 366 3.20 -1.35 21.11
C ILE A 366 2.11 -2.23 21.71
N ARG A 367 2.48 -3.24 22.53
CA ARG A 367 1.54 -4.15 23.19
C ARG A 367 0.59 -3.42 24.16
N GLN A 368 0.98 -2.23 24.66
CA GLN A 368 0.19 -1.42 25.60
C GLN A 368 -0.84 -0.50 24.95
N LEU A 369 -0.95 -0.47 23.61
CA LEU A 369 -1.91 0.39 22.90
C LEU A 369 -3.38 -0.05 23.02
N VAL A 370 -3.66 -1.20 23.62
CA VAL A 370 -5.00 -1.81 23.70
C VAL A 370 -5.49 -1.98 25.13
#